data_AF-A0AAX2QY07-F1
#
_entry.id   AF-A0AAX2QY07-F1
#
_cell.length_a   1.000
_cell.length_b   1.000
_cell.length_c   1.000
_cell.angle_alpha   90.00
_cell.angle_beta   90.00
_cell.angle_gamma   90.00
#
_symmetry.space_group_name_H-M   'P 1'
#
loop_
_entity.id
_entity.type
_entity.pdbx_description
1 polymer ?
#
loop_
_entity_poly.entity_id
_entity_poly.type
_entity_poly.pdbx_seq_one_letter_code
_entity_poly.pdbx_strand_id
1 'polypeptide(L)' 'MKVIEIINFNRELLKKLQEAGVRLEDVQYVELYSEYMYRTSQGEKVSYVVAVLSEKYSVSERTIYALVKRFRSDCKTFAV' A
#
# COMPACT_ATOMS: atom_id res chain seq x y z
N MET A 1 -16.47 17.88 13.80
CA MET A 1 -16.03 17.29 12.53
C MET A 1 -16.88 16.08 12.20
N LYS A 2 -17.70 16.21 11.16
CA LYS A 2 -18.44 15.11 10.53
C LYS A 2 -17.61 14.54 9.39
N VAL A 3 -17.85 13.28 9.03
CA VAL A 3 -17.17 12.60 7.92
C VAL A 3 -17.23 13.42 6.63
N ILE A 4 -18.38 14.03 6.34
CA ILE A 4 -18.59 14.88 5.16
C ILE A 4 -17.69 16.12 5.13
N GLU A 5 -17.32 16.67 6.29
CA GLU A 5 -16.45 17.86 6.37
C GLU A 5 -15.01 17.50 5.95
N ILE A 6 -14.50 16.35 6.40
CA ILE A 6 -13.16 15.86 6.03
C ILE A 6 -13.10 15.48 4.54
N ILE A 7 -14.15 14.84 4.03
CA ILE A 7 -14.25 14.49 2.61
C ILE A 7 -14.29 15.76 1.76
N ASN A 8 -15.06 16.78 2.16
CA ASN A 8 -15.11 18.05 1.45
C ASN A 8 -13.77 18.80 1.50
N PHE A 9 -13.09 18.78 2.65
CA PHE A 9 -11.77 19.39 2.81
C PHE A 9 -10.71 18.74 1.89
N ASN A 10 -10.75 17.42 1.74
CA ASN A 10 -9.75 16.66 0.94
C ASN A 10 -10.25 16.26 -0.45
N ARG A 11 -11.35 16.86 -0.94
CA ARG A 11 -12.07 16.38 -2.13
C ARG A 11 -11.19 16.21 -3.36
N GLU A 12 -10.31 17.16 -3.64
CA GLU A 12 -9.43 17.11 -4.81
C GLU A 12 -8.35 16.02 -4.70
N LEU A 13 -7.76 15.86 -3.51
CA LEU A 13 -6.79 14.80 -3.26
C LEU A 13 -7.43 13.42 -3.41
N LEU A 14 -8.61 13.22 -2.79
CA LEU A 14 -9.34 11.96 -2.86
C LEU A 14 -9.73 11.60 -4.30
N LYS A 15 -10.13 12.58 -5.12
CA LYS A 15 -10.39 12.37 -6.55
C LYS A 15 -9.13 11.91 -7.29
N LYS A 16 -8.00 12.59 -7.12
CA LYS A 16 -6.73 12.21 -7.77
C LYS A 16 -6.27 10.80 -7.38
N LEU A 17 -6.40 10.45 -6.09
CA LEU A 17 -6.09 9.10 -5.61
C LEU A 17 -7.01 8.05 -6.23
N GLN A 18 -8.31 8.34 -6.31
CA GLN A 18 -9.28 7.46 -6.96
C GLN A 18 -8.98 7.28 -8.45
N GLU A 19 -8.68 8.36 -9.17
CA GLU A 19 -8.30 8.35 -10.59
C GLU A 19 -7.02 7.54 -10.83
N ALA A 20 -6.02 7.66 -9.94
CA ALA A 20 -4.80 6.85 -9.97
C ALA A 20 -5.02 5.37 -9.62
N GLY A 21 -6.22 4.99 -9.14
CA GLY A 21 -6.56 3.64 -8.71
C GLY A 21 -6.06 3.25 -7.32
N VAL A 22 -5.68 4.24 -6.50
CA VAL A 22 -5.22 4.04 -5.11
C VAL A 22 -6.42 3.78 -4.21
N ARG A 23 -6.31 2.78 -3.31
CA ARG A 23 -7.35 2.49 -2.32
C ARG A 23 -7.03 3.21 -1.02
N LEU A 24 -8.04 3.70 -0.32
CA LEU A 24 -7.85 4.29 1.01
C LEU A 24 -7.33 3.26 2.02
N GLU A 25 -7.71 1.99 1.87
CA GLU A 25 -7.18 0.90 2.68
C GLU A 25 -5.66 0.72 2.52
N ASP A 26 -5.05 1.16 1.42
CA ASP A 26 -3.62 0.98 1.17
C ASP A 26 -2.75 1.74 2.17
N VAL A 27 -3.29 2.80 2.78
CA VAL A 27 -2.60 3.62 3.78
C VAL A 27 -2.11 2.78 4.97
N GLN A 28 -2.88 1.76 5.38
CA GLN A 28 -2.50 0.91 6.52
C GLN A 28 -1.28 0.01 6.24
N TYR A 29 -0.91 -0.17 4.97
CA TYR A 29 0.18 -1.05 4.54
C TYR A 29 1.44 -0.28 4.12
N VAL A 30 1.46 1.05 4.26
CA VAL A 30 2.60 1.89 3.86
C VAL A 30 3.85 1.53 4.66
N GLU A 31 3.74 1.35 5.98
CA GLU A 31 4.86 0.96 6.83
C GLU A 31 5.38 -0.44 6.50
N LEU A 32 4.48 -1.41 6.30
CA LEU A 32 4.82 -2.77 5.89
C LEU A 32 5.61 -2.76 4.58
N TYR A 33 5.16 -2.01 3.58
CA TYR A 33 5.84 -1.93 2.30
C TYR A 33 7.21 -1.21 2.39
N SER A 34 7.31 -0.17 3.22
CA SER A 34 8.58 0.51 3.45
C SER A 34 9.61 -0.43 4.08
N GLU A 35 9.21 -1.21 5.10
CA GLU A 35 10.09 -2.19 5.74
C GLU A 35 10.46 -3.34 4.78
N TYR A 36 9.51 -3.79 3.96
CA TYR A 36 9.79 -4.75 2.88
C TYR A 36 10.87 -4.23 1.93
N MET A 37 10.75 -2.99 1.46
CA MET A 37 11.72 -2.37 0.57
C MET A 37 13.08 -2.17 1.23
N TYR A 38 13.11 -1.76 2.51
CA TYR A 38 14.35 -1.61 3.26
C TYR A 38 15.09 -2.94 3.38
N ARG A 39 14.44 -3.99 3.89
CA ARG A 39 15.06 -5.31 4.09
C ARG A 39 15.51 -5.96 2.78
N THR A 40 14.69 -5.86 1.73
CA THR A 40 15.07 -6.38 0.40
C THR A 40 16.23 -5.59 -0.21
N SER A 41 16.36 -4.29 0.06
CA SER A 41 17.52 -3.49 -0.36
C SER A 41 18.83 -3.89 0.32
N GLN A 42 18.74 -4.47 1.54
CA GLN A 42 19.89 -5.01 2.27
C GLN A 42 20.29 -6.43 1.82
N GLY A 43 19.61 -6.99 0.81
CA GLY A 43 19.88 -8.34 0.30
C GLY A 43 19.23 -9.47 1.10
N GLU A 44 18.31 -9.17 2.03
CA GLU A 44 17.56 -10.21 2.71
C GLU A 44 16.70 -11.01 1.72
N LYS A 45 16.64 -12.33 1.92
CA LYS A 45 15.84 -13.22 1.08
C LYS A 45 14.36 -12.86 1.21
N VAL A 46 13.69 -12.62 0.07
CA VAL A 46 12.27 -12.22 0.01
C VAL A 46 11.36 -13.12 0.85
N SER A 47 11.54 -14.44 0.79
CA SER A 47 10.72 -15.38 1.57
C SER A 47 10.85 -15.19 3.08
N TYR A 48 12.04 -14.81 3.56
CA TYR A 48 12.28 -14.53 4.97
C TYR A 48 11.65 -13.19 5.39
N VAL A 49 11.84 -12.16 4.57
CA VAL A 49 11.20 -10.84 4.78
C VAL A 49 9.68 -10.98 4.86
N VAL A 50 9.07 -11.74 3.96
CA VAL A 50 7.62 -11.97 3.93
C VAL A 50 7.14 -12.68 5.19
N ALA A 51 7.85 -13.72 5.65
CA ALA A 51 7.49 -14.44 6.88
C ALA A 51 7.55 -13.52 8.12
N VAL A 52 8.64 -12.75 8.26
CA VAL A 52 8.80 -11.79 9.37
C VAL A 52 7.72 -10.71 9.36
N LEU A 53 7.42 -10.15 8.19
CA LEU A 53 6.36 -9.14 8.05
C LEU A 53 4.96 -9.73 8.30
N SER A 54 4.74 -11.00 7.92
CA SER A 54 3.47 -11.69 8.15
C SER A 54 3.16 -11.80 9.63
N GLU A 55 4.14 -12.18 10.43
CA GLU A 55 4.01 -12.24 11.89
C GLU A 55 3.86 -10.83 12.49
N LYS A 56 4.76 -9.90 12.13
CA LYS A 56 4.80 -8.56 12.71
C LYS A 56 3.52 -7.76 12.50
N TYR A 57 2.95 -7.82 11.29
CA TYR A 57 1.75 -7.04 10.94
C TYR A 57 0.46 -7.86 11.03
N SER A 58 0.53 -9.15 11.42
CA SER A 58 -0.63 -10.06 11.45
C SER A 58 -1.37 -10.13 10.10
N VAL A 59 -0.62 -10.14 9.00
CA VAL A 59 -1.15 -10.16 7.62
C VAL A 59 -0.64 -11.42 6.93
N SER A 60 -1.51 -12.18 6.27
CA SER A 60 -1.05 -13.40 5.58
C SER A 60 0.03 -13.13 4.53
N GLU A 61 0.97 -14.05 4.37
CA GLU A 61 2.02 -13.95 3.33
C GLU A 61 1.43 -13.72 1.92
N ARG A 62 0.30 -14.38 1.61
CA ARG A 62 -0.42 -14.19 0.34
C ARG A 62 -0.84 -12.74 0.14
N THR A 63 -1.35 -12.09 1.19
CA THR A 63 -1.72 -10.68 1.16
C THR A 63 -0.48 -9.81 0.97
N ILE A 64 0.64 -10.12 1.62
CA ILE A 64 1.91 -9.41 1.45
C ILE A 64 2.39 -9.49 -0.01
N TYR A 65 2.40 -10.67 -0.62
CA TYR A 65 2.75 -10.81 -2.04
C TYR A 65 1.81 -10.00 -2.95
N ALA A 66 0.50 -10.01 -2.67
CA ALA A 66 -0.47 -9.22 -3.42
C ALA A 66 -0.25 -7.71 -3.26
N LEU A 67 0.07 -7.25 -2.05
CA LEU A 67 0.41 -5.86 -1.74
C LEU A 67 1.67 -5.42 -2.46
N VAL A 68 2.75 -6.20 -2.36
CA VAL A 68 4.03 -5.91 -3.04
C VAL A 68 3.83 -5.82 -4.55
N LYS A 69 3.07 -6.75 -5.14
CA LYS A 69 2.74 -6.70 -6.57
C LYS A 69 1.96 -5.43 -6.92
N ARG A 70 0.96 -5.06 -6.12
CA ARG A 70 0.13 -3.86 -6.34
C ARG A 70 0.94 -2.58 -6.19
N PHE A 71 1.72 -2.44 -5.12
CA PHE A 71 2.44 -1.20 -4.79
C PHE A 71 3.65 -0.94 -5.70
N ARG A 72 4.15 -1.98 -6.37
CA ARG A 72 5.14 -1.84 -7.46
C ARG A 72 4.52 -1.54 -8.81
N SER A 73 3.22 -1.68 -8.98
CA SER A 73 2.56 -1.40 -10.25
C SER A 73 2.49 0.11 -10.45
N ASP A 74 2.63 0.56 -11.70
CA ASP A 74 2.39 1.95 -12.05
C ASP A 74 0.95 2.36 -11.68
N CYS A 75 0.78 3.62 -11.27
CA CYS A 75 -0.55 4.21 -11.17
C CYS A 75 -1.26 3.99 -12.50
N LYS A 76 -2.58 3.73 -12.47
CA LYS A 76 -3.34 3.60 -13.72
C LYS A 76 -3.24 4.93 -14.46
N THR A 77 -2.40 5.00 -15.49
CA THR A 77 -2.48 6.06 -16.49
C THR A 77 -3.84 5.92 -17.14
N PHE A 78 -4.58 7.03 -17.17
CA PHE A 78 -5.89 7.19 -17.77
C PHE A 78 -6.19 6.08 -18.78
N ALA A 79 -7.13 5.20 -18.45
CA ALA A 79 -7.82 4.46 -19.49
C ALA A 79 -8.56 5.52 -20.33
N VAL A 80 -7.96 5.88 -21.47
CA VAL A 80 -8.63 6.61 -22.54
C VAL A 80 -9.76 5.73 -23.08
#